data_AF-A0A2V6NTS7-F1
#
_entry.id   AF-A0A2V6NTS7-F1
#
_cell.length_a   1.000
_cell.length_b   1.000
_cell.length_c   1.000
_cell.angle_alpha   90.00
_cell.angle_beta   90.00
_cell.angle_gamma   90.00
#
_symmetry.space_group_name_H-M   'P 1'
#
loop_
_entity.id
_entity.type
_entity.pdbx_description
1 polymer ?
#
loop_
_entity_poly.entity_id
_entity_poly.type
_entity_poly.pdbx_seq_one_letter_code
_entity_poly.pdbx_strand_id
1 'polypeptide(L)'
;NVLRLEAKDLADIFAQWNRGALESYLIEITAEIFRKRDPDTAKALVDVILDKAGQKGTGLWTLQSALSQSVVISTINAAVEARVISSRKEERVAASKILPQPQVPTFSGNRDELVQAVHDALYASKIVSYAQGMELLGAASTAYNWNLNFGDIATIWRGGCIIRAKFLNRITEAYARDPKLHNLLLDQYFTDIIAKTQRNWRVAVSTAINYGVAAPAFSASLAYFDSYRSARLPANLLQAQRDFFGAHTYERIDKPGIFHTDWIGDQPAQEISEPKPTSKRHAGE
;
A
#
# COMPACT_ATOMS: atom_id res chain seq x y z
N ASN A 1 12.39 -18.52 -0.76
CA ASN A 1 11.01 -18.33 -1.29
C ASN A 1 10.22 -19.62 -1.02
N VAL A 2 8.87 -19.56 -0.93
CA VAL A 2 8.01 -20.71 -0.55
C VAL A 2 8.20 -21.93 -1.46
N LEU A 3 8.36 -21.69 -2.77
CA LEU A 3 8.49 -22.71 -3.81
C LEU A 3 9.91 -23.26 -3.97
N ARG A 4 10.88 -22.77 -3.16
CA ARG A 4 12.32 -23.12 -3.25
C ARG A 4 12.91 -22.98 -4.66
N LEU A 5 12.43 -22.00 -5.43
CA LEU A 5 12.92 -21.69 -6.78
C LEU A 5 14.35 -21.16 -6.72
N GLU A 6 15.15 -21.54 -7.70
CA GLU A 6 16.49 -21.00 -7.93
C GLU A 6 16.42 -19.67 -8.70
N ALA A 7 17.51 -18.91 -8.70
CA ALA A 7 17.59 -17.64 -9.42
C ALA A 7 17.22 -17.77 -10.92
N LYS A 8 17.65 -18.85 -11.59
CA LYS A 8 17.30 -19.12 -12.99
C LYS A 8 15.78 -19.25 -13.20
N ASP A 9 15.08 -19.94 -12.30
CA ASP A 9 13.64 -20.16 -12.41
C ASP A 9 12.89 -18.83 -12.21
N LEU A 10 13.37 -18.01 -11.27
CA LEU A 10 12.85 -16.65 -11.05
C LEU A 10 13.08 -15.77 -12.27
N ALA A 11 14.26 -15.82 -12.90
CA ALA A 11 14.54 -15.07 -14.12
C ALA A 11 13.53 -15.38 -15.23
N ASP A 12 13.22 -16.66 -15.43
CA ASP A 12 12.31 -17.10 -16.49
C ASP A 12 10.85 -16.71 -16.18
N ILE A 13 10.43 -16.78 -14.91
CA ILE A 13 9.11 -16.29 -14.47
C ILE A 13 8.98 -14.79 -14.72
N PHE A 14 9.96 -13.98 -14.30
CA PHE A 14 9.93 -12.53 -14.53
C PHE A 14 10.00 -12.17 -16.02
N ALA A 15 10.78 -12.91 -16.81
CA ALA A 15 10.83 -12.76 -18.26
C ALA A 15 9.48 -13.08 -18.92
N GLN A 16 8.75 -14.08 -18.42
CA GLN A 16 7.39 -14.39 -18.86
C GLN A 16 6.41 -13.28 -18.47
N TRP A 17 6.46 -12.80 -17.22
CA TRP A 17 5.61 -11.71 -16.74
C TRP A 17 5.81 -10.42 -17.55
N ASN A 18 7.04 -10.14 -17.98
CA ASN A 18 7.36 -8.96 -18.79
C ASN A 18 6.72 -8.98 -20.19
N ARG A 19 6.22 -10.13 -20.67
CA ARG A 19 5.50 -10.23 -21.95
C ARG A 19 4.01 -9.90 -21.82
N GLY A 20 3.51 -9.73 -20.59
CA GLY A 20 2.10 -9.56 -20.27
C GLY A 20 1.73 -8.17 -19.76
N ALA A 21 0.76 -8.13 -18.84
CA ALA A 21 0.26 -6.88 -18.25
C ALA A 21 1.27 -6.21 -17.30
N LEU A 22 2.25 -6.97 -16.81
CA LEU A 22 3.34 -6.49 -15.96
C LEU A 22 4.53 -5.93 -16.75
N GLU A 23 4.48 -5.91 -18.08
CA GLU A 23 5.53 -5.29 -18.92
C GLU A 23 5.94 -3.93 -18.33
N SER A 24 7.21 -3.87 -17.94
CA SER A 24 7.82 -2.67 -17.39
C SER A 24 9.33 -2.83 -17.27
N TYR A 25 10.02 -1.70 -17.27
CA TYR A 25 11.47 -1.68 -17.09
C TYR A 25 11.94 -2.40 -15.81
N LEU A 26 11.21 -2.24 -14.69
CA LEU A 26 11.59 -2.88 -13.43
C LEU A 26 11.43 -4.41 -13.47
N ILE A 27 10.44 -4.94 -14.18
CA ILE A 27 10.27 -6.39 -14.35
C ILE A 27 11.34 -6.94 -15.29
N GLU A 28 11.64 -6.22 -16.38
CA GLU A 28 12.72 -6.54 -17.32
C GLU A 28 14.07 -6.67 -16.63
N ILE A 29 14.53 -5.64 -15.92
CA ILE A 29 15.85 -5.68 -15.26
C ILE A 29 15.88 -6.70 -14.13
N THR A 30 14.75 -7.00 -13.49
CA THR A 30 14.69 -8.04 -12.45
C THR A 30 15.00 -9.42 -13.02
N ALA A 31 14.49 -9.74 -14.22
CA ALA A 31 14.83 -10.98 -14.91
C ALA A 31 16.34 -11.05 -15.21
N GLU A 32 16.94 -9.97 -15.70
CA GLU A 32 18.36 -9.90 -16.01
C GLU A 32 19.25 -9.99 -14.75
N ILE A 33 18.83 -9.36 -13.65
CA ILE A 33 19.52 -9.44 -12.35
C ILE A 33 19.60 -10.90 -11.87
N PHE A 34 18.51 -11.66 -11.97
CA PHE A 34 18.50 -13.07 -11.58
C PHE A 34 19.40 -13.97 -12.46
N ARG A 35 19.69 -13.56 -13.71
CA ARG A 35 20.62 -14.29 -14.59
C ARG A 35 22.08 -13.99 -14.31
N LYS A 36 22.39 -12.85 -13.67
CA LYS A 36 23.78 -12.42 -13.47
C LYS A 36 24.50 -13.37 -12.51
N ARG A 37 25.61 -13.94 -12.97
CA ARG A 37 26.54 -14.70 -12.13
C ARG A 37 27.65 -13.82 -11.58
N ASP A 38 28.05 -14.14 -10.36
CA ASP A 38 29.22 -13.58 -9.69
C ASP A 38 30.49 -14.30 -10.19
N PRO A 39 31.50 -13.59 -10.71
CA PRO A 39 32.72 -14.22 -11.23
C PRO A 39 33.56 -14.90 -10.15
N ASP A 40 33.49 -14.42 -8.90
CA ASP A 40 34.37 -14.89 -7.83
C ASP A 40 33.82 -16.16 -7.16
N THR A 41 32.50 -16.25 -6.96
CA THR A 41 31.84 -17.37 -6.27
C THR A 41 31.09 -18.33 -7.21
N ALA A 42 30.94 -17.98 -8.49
CA ALA A 42 30.11 -18.66 -9.49
C ALA A 42 28.60 -18.76 -9.14
N LYS A 43 28.15 -18.19 -8.02
CA LYS A 43 26.74 -18.13 -7.59
C LYS A 43 25.97 -17.06 -8.37
N ALA A 44 24.65 -17.05 -8.24
CA ALA A 44 23.87 -15.90 -8.71
C ALA A 44 24.29 -14.67 -7.90
N LEU A 45 24.59 -13.57 -8.60
CA LEU A 45 25.12 -12.36 -7.96
C LEU A 45 24.16 -11.80 -6.91
N VAL A 46 22.86 -11.91 -7.13
CA VAL A 46 21.83 -11.47 -6.17
C VAL A 46 21.91 -12.18 -4.82
N ASP A 47 22.38 -13.43 -4.78
CA ASP A 47 22.47 -14.22 -3.54
C ASP A 47 23.68 -13.84 -2.68
N VAL A 48 24.65 -13.12 -3.24
CA VAL A 48 25.85 -12.65 -2.54
C VAL A 48 25.81 -11.16 -2.20
N ILE A 49 24.80 -10.43 -2.69
CA ILE A 49 24.57 -9.03 -2.34
C ILE A 49 24.01 -8.93 -0.92
N LEU A 50 24.58 -8.02 -0.11
CA LEU A 50 24.08 -7.73 1.23
C LEU A 50 22.66 -7.17 1.18
N ASP A 51 21.75 -7.75 1.98
CA ASP A 51 20.34 -7.37 2.12
C ASP A 51 20.13 -6.09 2.97
N LYS A 52 20.85 -5.02 2.63
CA LYS A 52 20.77 -3.70 3.26
C LYS A 52 20.47 -2.64 2.20
N ALA A 53 19.19 -2.29 2.07
CA ALA A 53 18.75 -1.31 1.09
C ALA A 53 19.10 0.11 1.53
N GLY A 54 19.78 0.87 0.66
CA GLY A 54 19.98 2.31 0.82
C GLY A 54 18.72 3.11 0.45
N GLN A 55 18.65 4.36 0.92
CA GLN A 55 17.65 5.33 0.47
C GLN A 55 18.23 6.74 0.46
N LYS A 56 17.84 7.55 -0.53
CA LYS A 56 18.28 8.95 -0.70
C LYS A 56 17.27 9.97 -0.16
N GLY A 57 16.27 9.53 0.60
CA GLY A 57 15.27 10.40 1.24
C GLY A 57 13.98 10.67 0.45
N THR A 58 13.96 10.49 -0.88
CA THR A 58 12.77 10.81 -1.69
C THR A 58 11.50 10.05 -1.29
N GLY A 59 11.63 8.78 -0.88
CA GLY A 59 10.49 8.02 -0.36
C GLY A 59 9.95 8.55 0.97
N LEU A 60 10.82 9.10 1.83
CA LEU A 60 10.42 9.75 3.08
C LEU A 60 9.65 11.04 2.81
N TRP A 61 10.07 11.82 1.80
CA TRP A 61 9.34 13.04 1.42
C TRP A 61 7.92 12.74 0.97
N THR A 62 7.70 11.67 0.21
CA THR A 62 6.35 11.25 -0.19
C THR A 62 5.48 10.90 1.02
N LEU A 63 6.05 10.24 2.03
CA LEU A 63 5.35 9.92 3.28
C LEU A 63 4.98 11.14 4.10
N GLN A 64 5.93 12.06 4.27
CA GLN A 64 5.69 13.32 4.97
C GLN A 64 4.58 14.12 4.28
N SER A 65 4.64 14.20 2.94
CA SER A 65 3.63 14.88 2.13
C SER A 65 2.24 14.25 2.28
N ALA A 66 2.14 12.92 2.25
CA ALA A 66 0.87 12.23 2.42
C ALA A 66 0.26 12.44 3.80
N LEU A 67 1.07 12.38 4.86
CA LEU A 67 0.61 12.66 6.23
C LEU A 67 0.11 14.11 6.38
N SER A 68 0.85 15.09 5.84
CA SER A 68 0.43 16.50 5.86
C SER A 68 -0.89 16.74 5.12
N GLN A 69 -1.20 15.91 4.12
CA GLN A 69 -2.40 16.02 3.30
C GLN A 69 -3.53 15.06 3.73
N SER A 70 -3.34 14.29 4.81
CA SER A 70 -4.29 13.27 5.27
C SER A 70 -4.65 12.21 4.21
N VAL A 71 -3.70 11.86 3.33
CA VAL A 71 -3.87 10.84 2.28
C VAL A 71 -3.20 9.52 2.69
N VAL A 72 -3.88 8.41 2.48
CA VAL A 72 -3.36 7.07 2.83
C VAL A 72 -2.57 6.48 1.66
N ILE A 73 -1.24 6.36 1.83
CA ILE A 73 -0.34 5.72 0.85
C ILE A 73 0.30 4.43 1.41
N SER A 74 -0.54 3.53 1.93
CA SER A 74 -0.11 2.35 2.69
C SER A 74 0.91 1.47 1.95
N THR A 75 0.81 1.35 0.62
CA THR A 75 1.73 0.53 -0.19
C THR A 75 3.12 1.15 -0.25
N ILE A 76 3.19 2.47 -0.45
CA ILE A 76 4.45 3.22 -0.48
C ILE A 76 5.09 3.24 0.92
N ASN A 77 4.28 3.41 1.97
CA ASN A 77 4.75 3.33 3.36
C ASN A 77 5.41 1.98 3.66
N ALA A 78 4.72 0.87 3.35
CA ALA A 78 5.27 -0.47 3.51
C ALA A 78 6.60 -0.67 2.77
N ALA A 79 6.77 -0.07 1.58
CA ALA A 79 8.00 -0.13 0.83
C ALA A 79 9.16 0.65 1.48
N VAL A 80 8.89 1.79 2.12
CA VAL A 80 9.90 2.56 2.87
C VAL A 80 10.28 1.85 4.16
N GLU A 81 9.30 1.37 4.93
CA GLU A 81 9.54 0.60 6.15
C GLU A 81 10.37 -0.65 5.89
N ALA A 82 10.10 -1.36 4.79
CA ALA A 82 10.89 -2.52 4.36
C ALA A 82 12.37 -2.18 4.16
N ARG A 83 12.70 -0.97 3.66
CA ARG A 83 14.10 -0.51 3.55
C ARG A 83 14.70 -0.22 4.91
N VAL A 84 13.96 0.48 5.77
CA VAL A 84 14.39 0.82 7.13
C VAL A 84 14.73 -0.46 7.91
N ILE A 85 13.85 -1.46 7.92
CA ILE A 85 14.10 -2.71 8.65
C ILE A 85 15.26 -3.52 8.01
N SER A 86 15.42 -3.47 6.68
CA SER A 86 16.56 -4.13 6.03
C SER A 86 17.90 -3.56 6.51
N SER A 87 17.97 -2.25 6.81
CA SER A 87 19.20 -1.60 7.26
C SER A 87 19.68 -2.03 8.65
N ARG A 88 18.77 -2.56 9.47
CA ARG A 88 19.05 -3.11 10.82
C ARG A 88 19.58 -4.54 10.75
N LYS A 89 20.57 -4.78 9.88
CA LYS A 89 21.04 -6.14 9.56
C LYS A 89 21.55 -6.89 10.79
N GLU A 90 22.39 -6.26 11.61
CA GLU A 90 22.97 -6.87 12.81
C GLU A 90 21.88 -7.24 13.83
N GLU A 91 20.94 -6.32 14.09
CA GLU A 91 19.77 -6.59 14.94
C GLU A 91 18.95 -7.76 14.41
N ARG A 92 18.66 -7.81 13.10
CA ARG A 92 17.90 -8.92 12.49
C ARG A 92 18.62 -10.26 12.62
N VAL A 93 19.94 -10.27 12.44
CA VAL A 93 20.75 -11.49 12.62
C VAL A 93 20.71 -11.95 14.08
N ALA A 94 20.87 -11.04 15.04
CA ALA A 94 20.76 -11.37 16.46
C ALA A 94 19.35 -11.89 16.81
N ALA A 95 18.30 -11.20 16.36
CA ALA A 95 16.91 -11.57 16.58
C ALA A 95 16.57 -12.95 15.99
N SER A 96 17.12 -13.31 14.82
CA SER A 96 16.86 -14.61 14.17
C SER A 96 17.29 -15.83 15.00
N LYS A 97 18.18 -15.64 15.99
CA LYS A 97 18.64 -16.69 16.90
C LYS A 97 17.76 -16.84 18.14
N ILE A 98 16.91 -15.85 18.43
CA ILE A 98 16.12 -15.76 19.66
C ILE A 98 14.63 -15.91 19.35
N LEU A 99 14.15 -15.25 18.30
CA LEU A 99 12.74 -15.24 17.95
C LEU A 99 12.33 -16.57 17.29
N PRO A 100 11.20 -17.16 17.70
CA PRO A 100 10.72 -18.41 17.12
C PRO A 100 10.35 -18.22 15.66
N GLN A 101 10.66 -19.23 14.83
CA GLN A 101 10.17 -19.31 13.46
C GLN A 101 9.01 -20.31 13.40
N PRO A 102 7.99 -20.07 12.56
CA PRO A 102 6.95 -21.07 12.33
C PRO A 102 7.57 -22.35 11.77
N GLN A 103 7.03 -23.50 12.15
CA GLN A 103 7.38 -24.76 11.49
C GLN A 103 6.64 -24.82 10.16
N VAL A 104 7.36 -24.49 9.09
CA VAL A 104 6.77 -24.36 7.75
C VAL A 104 6.97 -25.66 6.97
N PRO A 105 5.90 -26.36 6.56
CA PRO A 105 6.04 -27.55 5.73
C PRO A 105 6.57 -27.20 4.34
N THR A 106 7.08 -28.21 3.63
CA THR A 106 7.33 -28.04 2.19
C THR A 106 6.00 -27.77 1.51
N PHE A 107 5.96 -26.78 0.61
CA PHE A 107 4.76 -26.45 -0.13
C PHE A 107 4.27 -27.67 -0.94
N SER A 108 3.05 -28.11 -0.66
CA SER A 108 2.42 -29.29 -1.29
C SER A 108 1.35 -28.93 -2.32
N GLY A 109 1.09 -27.64 -2.53
CA GLY A 109 0.13 -27.17 -3.53
C GLY A 109 0.71 -27.16 -4.95
N ASN A 110 -0.11 -26.71 -5.91
CA ASN A 110 0.33 -26.55 -7.29
C ASN A 110 1.28 -25.33 -7.40
N ARG A 111 2.50 -25.58 -7.91
CA ARG A 111 3.54 -24.56 -8.12
C ARG A 111 3.06 -23.43 -9.02
N ASP A 112 2.47 -23.77 -10.16
CA ASP A 112 2.10 -22.80 -11.19
C ASP A 112 0.91 -21.95 -10.75
N GLU A 113 -0.02 -22.53 -9.98
CA GLU A 113 -1.10 -21.77 -9.34
C GLU A 113 -0.56 -20.73 -8.35
N LEU A 114 0.45 -21.08 -7.54
CA LEU A 114 1.06 -20.11 -6.62
C LEU A 114 1.86 -19.04 -7.38
N VAL A 115 2.56 -19.39 -8.46
CA VAL A 115 3.22 -18.40 -9.33
C VAL A 115 2.21 -17.43 -9.92
N GLN A 116 1.07 -17.92 -10.41
CA GLN A 116 -0.01 -17.08 -10.92
C GLN A 116 -0.65 -16.24 -9.81
N ALA A 117 -0.78 -16.79 -8.60
CA ALA A 117 -1.29 -16.06 -7.45
C ALA A 117 -0.41 -14.85 -7.10
N VAL A 118 0.91 -15.04 -7.10
CA VAL A 118 1.90 -13.97 -6.86
C VAL A 118 1.90 -12.95 -8.01
N HIS A 119 1.78 -13.39 -9.27
CA HIS A 119 1.63 -12.50 -10.42
C HIS A 119 0.44 -11.54 -10.25
N ASP A 120 -0.72 -12.11 -9.93
CA ASP A 120 -1.96 -11.35 -9.78
C ASP A 120 -1.93 -10.43 -8.56
N ALA A 121 -1.34 -10.91 -7.45
CA ALA A 121 -1.08 -10.09 -6.26
C ALA A 121 -0.20 -8.88 -6.58
N LEU A 122 0.87 -9.08 -7.35
CA LEU A 122 1.77 -8.02 -7.78
C LEU A 122 1.04 -7.00 -8.65
N TYR A 123 0.22 -7.45 -9.61
CA TYR A 123 -0.50 -6.55 -10.49
C TYR A 123 -1.59 -5.76 -9.76
N ALA A 124 -2.39 -6.41 -8.90
CA ALA A 124 -3.38 -5.75 -8.07
C ALA A 124 -2.76 -4.73 -7.10
N SER A 125 -1.66 -5.11 -6.43
CA SER A 125 -0.95 -4.21 -5.51
C SER A 125 -0.31 -3.02 -6.24
N LYS A 126 0.16 -3.22 -7.48
CA LYS A 126 0.62 -2.13 -8.35
C LYS A 126 -0.50 -1.15 -8.63
N ILE A 127 -1.70 -1.61 -8.98
CA ILE A 127 -2.87 -0.74 -9.20
C ILE A 127 -3.17 0.09 -7.96
N VAL A 128 -3.25 -0.54 -6.79
CA VAL A 128 -3.50 0.17 -5.52
C VAL A 128 -2.41 1.22 -5.23
N SER A 129 -1.14 0.89 -5.42
CA SER A 129 -0.05 1.85 -5.20
C SER A 129 -0.16 3.07 -6.11
N TYR A 130 -0.56 2.90 -7.37
CA TYR A 130 -0.75 4.02 -8.30
C TYR A 130 -2.02 4.81 -7.97
N ALA A 131 -3.10 4.15 -7.55
CA ALA A 131 -4.31 4.82 -7.09
C ALA A 131 -4.01 5.75 -5.91
N GLN A 132 -3.29 5.25 -4.91
CA GLN A 132 -2.82 6.02 -3.75
C GLN A 132 -1.91 7.20 -4.15
N GLY A 133 -0.98 6.98 -5.08
CA GLY A 133 -0.10 8.03 -5.57
C GLY A 133 -0.84 9.13 -6.35
N MET A 134 -1.82 8.76 -7.18
CA MET A 134 -2.66 9.72 -7.89
C MET A 134 -3.59 10.49 -6.95
N GLU A 135 -4.16 9.83 -5.94
CA GLU A 135 -4.94 10.50 -4.89
C GLU A 135 -4.10 11.55 -4.15
N LEU A 136 -2.84 11.24 -3.83
CA LEU A 136 -1.91 12.19 -3.22
C LEU A 136 -1.64 13.39 -4.13
N LEU A 137 -1.46 13.18 -5.43
CA LEU A 137 -1.33 14.28 -6.40
C LEU A 137 -2.62 15.09 -6.51
N GLY A 138 -3.79 14.44 -6.42
CA GLY A 138 -5.10 15.07 -6.36
C GLY A 138 -5.25 16.01 -5.18
N ALA A 139 -4.98 15.52 -3.97
CA ALA A 139 -4.98 16.32 -2.75
C ALA A 139 -4.03 17.51 -2.85
N ALA A 140 -2.82 17.31 -3.41
CA ALA A 140 -1.84 18.38 -3.57
C ALA A 140 -2.32 19.43 -4.58
N SER A 141 -2.89 18.98 -5.70
CA SER A 141 -3.44 19.87 -6.72
C SER A 141 -4.52 20.79 -6.15
N THR A 142 -5.39 20.25 -5.28
CA THR A 142 -6.41 21.03 -4.57
C THR A 142 -5.80 21.95 -3.52
N ALA A 143 -4.94 21.43 -2.64
CA ALA A 143 -4.35 22.20 -1.55
C ALA A 143 -3.49 23.38 -2.04
N TYR A 144 -2.81 23.22 -3.18
CA TYR A 144 -1.89 24.21 -3.72
C TYR A 144 -2.40 24.91 -4.99
N ASN A 145 -3.65 24.67 -5.40
CA ASN A 145 -4.26 25.23 -6.61
C ASN A 145 -3.43 25.06 -7.89
N TRP A 146 -2.82 23.89 -8.07
CA TRP A 146 -1.92 23.63 -9.21
C TRP A 146 -2.64 23.22 -10.50
N ASN A 147 -3.91 22.83 -10.42
CA ASN A 147 -4.69 22.35 -11.56
C ASN A 147 -3.94 21.28 -12.38
N LEU A 148 -3.42 20.26 -11.69
CA LEU A 148 -2.62 19.20 -12.31
C LEU A 148 -3.44 18.40 -13.33
N ASN A 149 -2.83 18.11 -14.48
CA ASN A 149 -3.39 17.19 -15.46
C ASN A 149 -2.80 15.78 -15.25
N PHE A 150 -3.59 14.87 -14.66
CA PHE A 150 -3.14 13.51 -14.36
C PHE A 150 -2.88 12.65 -15.61
N GLY A 151 -3.60 12.92 -16.71
CA GLY A 151 -3.35 12.28 -18.00
C GLY A 151 -1.98 12.64 -18.57
N ASP A 152 -1.60 13.92 -18.50
CA ASP A 152 -0.29 14.40 -18.94
C ASP A 152 0.83 13.86 -18.04
N ILE A 153 0.63 13.87 -16.72
CA ILE A 153 1.57 13.29 -15.75
C ILE A 153 1.82 11.80 -16.06
N ALA A 154 0.76 11.01 -16.26
CA ALA A 154 0.90 9.61 -16.63
C ALA A 154 1.61 9.44 -17.98
N THR A 155 1.33 10.32 -18.95
CA THR A 155 1.93 10.32 -20.28
C THR A 155 3.44 10.51 -20.23
N ILE A 156 3.94 11.49 -19.47
CA ILE A 156 5.38 11.75 -19.37
C ILE A 156 6.13 10.64 -18.62
N TRP A 157 5.46 9.88 -17.75
CA TRP A 157 6.06 8.72 -17.09
C TRP A 157 6.24 7.51 -18.02
N ARG A 158 5.61 7.48 -19.20
CA ARG A 158 5.68 6.34 -20.13
C ARG A 158 7.07 6.11 -20.72
N GLY A 159 7.93 7.11 -20.71
CA GLY A 159 9.28 7.04 -21.27
C GLY A 159 10.29 7.76 -20.37
N GLY A 160 11.57 7.39 -20.48
CA GLY A 160 12.69 8.05 -19.79
C GLY A 160 12.80 7.79 -18.28
N CYS A 161 11.69 7.62 -17.55
CA CYS A 161 11.73 7.36 -16.12
C CYS A 161 11.86 5.86 -15.78
N ILE A 162 12.16 5.56 -14.51
CA ILE A 162 12.37 4.20 -14.00
C ILE A 162 11.05 3.41 -13.91
N ILE A 163 9.93 4.08 -13.69
CA ILE A 163 8.62 3.43 -13.54
C ILE A 163 7.91 3.17 -14.87
N ARG A 164 8.58 3.43 -16.00
CA ARG A 164 8.02 3.25 -17.35
C ARG A 164 7.49 1.83 -17.55
N ALA A 165 6.27 1.73 -18.09
CA ALA A 165 5.53 0.49 -18.23
C ALA A 165 4.35 0.68 -19.20
N LYS A 166 3.96 -0.37 -19.93
CA LYS A 166 2.67 -0.43 -20.66
C LYS A 166 1.48 -0.08 -19.77
N PHE A 167 1.58 -0.36 -18.47
CA PHE A 167 0.59 0.00 -17.46
C PHE A 167 0.20 1.49 -17.46
N LEU A 168 1.13 2.39 -17.72
CA LEU A 168 0.88 3.84 -17.70
C LEU A 168 -0.05 4.30 -18.82
N ASN A 169 -0.10 3.58 -19.96
CA ASN A 169 -1.10 3.84 -20.99
C ASN A 169 -2.52 3.68 -20.46
N ARG A 170 -2.75 2.70 -19.58
CA ARG A 170 -4.08 2.45 -18.99
C ARG A 170 -4.51 3.57 -18.04
N ILE A 171 -3.55 4.17 -17.34
CA ILE A 171 -3.81 5.34 -16.49
C ILE A 171 -4.15 6.55 -17.36
N THR A 172 -3.39 6.81 -18.43
CA THR A 172 -3.70 7.90 -19.38
C THR A 172 -5.10 7.71 -19.98
N GLU A 173 -5.44 6.49 -20.41
CA GLU A 173 -6.76 6.15 -20.94
C GLU A 173 -7.89 6.37 -19.92
N ALA A 174 -7.67 6.06 -18.64
CA ALA A 174 -8.65 6.29 -17.58
C ALA A 174 -8.95 7.79 -17.37
N TYR A 175 -7.91 8.62 -17.28
CA TYR A 175 -8.08 10.07 -17.15
C TYR A 175 -8.56 10.74 -18.45
N ALA A 176 -8.34 10.12 -19.62
CA ALA A 176 -8.96 10.58 -20.86
C ALA A 176 -10.47 10.31 -20.90
N ARG A 177 -10.93 9.19 -20.31
CA ARG A 177 -12.36 8.88 -20.16
C ARG A 177 -13.03 9.79 -19.13
N ASP A 178 -12.39 9.98 -17.98
CA ASP A 178 -12.87 10.85 -16.91
C ASP A 178 -11.71 11.69 -16.34
N PRO A 179 -11.55 12.95 -16.78
CA PRO A 179 -10.53 13.86 -16.24
C PRO A 179 -10.71 14.19 -14.76
N LYS A 180 -11.91 13.95 -14.20
CA LYS A 180 -12.24 14.20 -12.79
C LYS A 180 -12.24 12.92 -11.95
N LEU A 181 -11.72 11.82 -12.51
CA LEU A 181 -11.66 10.53 -11.83
C LEU A 181 -10.96 10.67 -10.48
N HIS A 182 -11.71 10.48 -9.40
CA HIS A 182 -11.21 10.68 -8.05
C HIS A 182 -10.17 9.63 -7.65
N ASN A 183 -10.38 8.36 -8.03
CA ASN A 183 -9.50 7.26 -7.70
C ASN A 183 -9.45 6.25 -8.85
N LEU A 184 -8.25 5.77 -9.21
CA LEU A 184 -8.06 4.83 -10.31
C LEU A 184 -8.83 3.51 -10.13
N LEU A 185 -9.12 3.10 -8.90
CA LEU A 185 -9.92 1.90 -8.62
C LEU A 185 -11.36 2.01 -9.09
N LEU A 186 -11.85 3.21 -9.41
CA LEU A 186 -13.22 3.45 -9.87
C LEU A 186 -13.36 3.43 -11.40
N ASP A 187 -12.25 3.38 -12.14
CA ASP A 187 -12.30 3.20 -13.59
C ASP A 187 -12.53 1.72 -13.95
N GLN A 188 -13.29 1.49 -15.02
CA GLN A 188 -13.76 0.17 -15.43
C GLN A 188 -12.61 -0.81 -15.70
N TYR A 189 -11.52 -0.36 -16.35
CA TYR A 189 -10.39 -1.23 -16.65
C TYR A 189 -9.76 -1.77 -15.36
N PHE A 190 -9.51 -0.89 -14.38
CA PHE A 190 -8.88 -1.30 -13.13
C PHE A 190 -9.82 -2.14 -12.26
N THR A 191 -11.11 -1.80 -12.24
CA THR A 191 -12.14 -2.60 -11.56
C THR A 191 -12.18 -4.03 -12.09
N ASP A 192 -12.16 -4.21 -13.42
CA ASP A 192 -12.17 -5.53 -14.05
C ASP A 192 -10.92 -6.35 -13.71
N ILE A 193 -9.74 -5.72 -13.64
CA ILE A 193 -8.52 -6.40 -13.23
C ILE A 193 -8.61 -6.82 -11.76
N ILE A 194 -9.05 -5.94 -10.86
CA ILE A 194 -9.19 -6.27 -9.45
C ILE A 194 -10.19 -7.44 -9.26
N ALA A 195 -11.31 -7.43 -9.99
CA ALA A 195 -12.28 -8.52 -9.96
C ALA A 195 -11.65 -9.88 -10.34
N LYS A 196 -10.80 -9.90 -11.37
CA LYS A 196 -10.10 -11.10 -11.85
C LYS A 196 -8.97 -11.56 -10.92
N THR A 197 -8.29 -10.63 -10.26
CA THR A 197 -7.04 -10.90 -9.53
C THR A 197 -7.23 -11.06 -8.02
N GLN A 198 -8.29 -10.51 -7.42
CA GLN A 198 -8.42 -10.44 -5.95
C GLN A 198 -8.41 -11.80 -5.24
N ARG A 199 -8.92 -12.87 -5.87
CA ARG A 199 -8.89 -14.22 -5.29
C ARG A 199 -7.45 -14.70 -5.15
N ASN A 200 -6.71 -14.63 -6.25
CA ASN A 200 -5.30 -15.01 -6.33
C ASN A 200 -4.42 -14.13 -5.44
N TRP A 201 -4.75 -12.84 -5.35
CA TRP A 201 -4.10 -11.92 -4.43
C TRP A 201 -4.23 -12.37 -2.96
N ARG A 202 -5.44 -12.76 -2.54
CA ARG A 202 -5.67 -13.32 -1.19
C ARG A 202 -4.92 -14.62 -0.97
N VAL A 203 -4.83 -15.50 -1.97
CA VAL A 203 -4.04 -16.74 -1.90
C VAL A 203 -2.56 -16.44 -1.68
N ALA A 204 -2.00 -15.47 -2.40
CA ALA A 204 -0.59 -15.09 -2.24
C ALA A 204 -0.32 -14.52 -0.84
N VAL A 205 -1.18 -13.61 -0.35
CA VAL A 205 -1.03 -13.00 0.99
C VAL A 205 -1.20 -14.04 2.09
N SER A 206 -2.23 -14.89 2.03
CA SER A 206 -2.46 -15.92 3.04
C SER A 206 -1.34 -16.97 3.05
N THR A 207 -0.84 -17.36 1.88
CA THR A 207 0.31 -18.26 1.76
C THR A 207 1.55 -17.63 2.38
N ALA A 208 1.83 -16.35 2.11
CA ALA A 208 2.97 -15.66 2.70
C ALA A 208 2.88 -15.66 4.25
N ILE A 209 1.72 -15.33 4.80
CA ILE A 209 1.46 -15.35 6.26
C ILE A 209 1.68 -16.74 6.84
N ASN A 210 1.03 -17.76 6.26
CA ASN A 210 1.11 -19.15 6.75
C ASN A 210 2.54 -19.73 6.70
N TYR A 211 3.36 -19.25 5.76
CA TYR A 211 4.75 -19.69 5.58
C TYR A 211 5.77 -18.75 6.24
N GLY A 212 5.32 -17.79 7.06
CA GLY A 212 6.22 -16.85 7.76
C GLY A 212 7.04 -15.94 6.84
N VAL A 213 6.56 -15.69 5.62
CA VAL A 213 7.20 -14.80 4.64
C VAL A 213 6.61 -13.41 4.74
N ALA A 214 7.45 -12.41 5.00
CA ALA A 214 7.03 -11.02 5.04
C ALA A 214 6.65 -10.52 3.63
N ALA A 215 5.39 -10.10 3.47
CA ALA A 215 4.88 -9.50 2.24
C ALA A 215 4.16 -8.15 2.51
N PRO A 216 4.83 -7.17 3.16
CA PRO A 216 4.17 -6.00 3.75
C PRO A 216 3.43 -5.16 2.70
N ALA A 217 4.01 -4.96 1.51
CA ALA A 217 3.38 -4.18 0.45
C ALA A 217 2.12 -4.87 -0.12
N PHE A 218 2.11 -6.20 -0.25
CA PHE A 218 0.92 -6.93 -0.70
C PHE A 218 -0.19 -6.88 0.36
N SER A 219 0.15 -7.11 1.62
CA SER A 219 -0.81 -7.05 2.73
C SER A 219 -1.40 -5.65 2.91
N ALA A 220 -0.57 -4.61 2.88
CA ALA A 220 -1.00 -3.22 3.02
C ALA A 220 -1.88 -2.75 1.86
N SER A 221 -1.57 -3.18 0.64
CA SER A 221 -2.37 -2.89 -0.55
C SER A 221 -3.74 -3.57 -0.45
N LEU A 222 -3.80 -4.83 0.01
CA LEU A 222 -5.04 -5.59 0.17
C LEU A 222 -5.93 -4.98 1.25
N ALA A 223 -5.32 -4.62 2.39
CA ALA A 223 -6.02 -3.95 3.48
C ALA A 223 -6.59 -2.60 3.05
N TYR A 224 -5.84 -1.80 2.26
CA TYR A 224 -6.36 -0.55 1.70
C TYR A 224 -7.55 -0.81 0.78
N PHE A 225 -7.45 -1.77 -0.15
CA PHE A 225 -8.55 -2.09 -1.06
C PHE A 225 -9.83 -2.52 -0.31
N ASP A 226 -9.69 -3.43 0.66
CA ASP A 226 -10.82 -3.89 1.49
C ASP A 226 -11.40 -2.76 2.35
N SER A 227 -10.57 -1.83 2.83
CA SER A 227 -11.02 -0.66 3.57
C SER A 227 -11.77 0.33 2.68
N TYR A 228 -11.23 0.64 1.51
CA TYR A 228 -11.77 1.62 0.57
C TYR A 228 -13.14 1.20 0.01
N ARG A 229 -13.35 -0.10 -0.24
CA ARG A 229 -14.64 -0.63 -0.73
C ARG A 229 -15.68 -0.86 0.37
N SER A 230 -15.34 -0.65 1.64
CA SER A 230 -16.23 -0.89 2.76
C SER A 230 -17.03 0.37 3.09
N ALA A 231 -18.33 0.36 2.81
CA ALA A 231 -19.23 1.48 3.15
C ALA A 231 -19.28 1.76 4.67
N ARG A 232 -18.98 0.75 5.50
CA ARG A 232 -18.91 0.88 6.95
C ARG A 232 -17.65 0.21 7.49
N LEU A 233 -16.75 1.02 8.06
CA LEU A 233 -15.57 0.58 8.78
C LEU A 233 -15.84 0.48 10.28
N PRO A 234 -15.05 -0.31 11.05
CA PRO A 234 -15.19 -0.41 12.50
C PRO A 234 -14.75 0.85 13.27
N ALA A 235 -14.53 1.98 12.58
CA ALA A 235 -14.14 3.26 13.19
C ALA A 235 -15.21 3.83 14.14
N ASN A 236 -16.44 3.32 14.10
CA ASN A 236 -17.46 3.65 15.09
C ASN A 236 -17.06 3.21 16.51
N LEU A 237 -16.34 2.10 16.67
CA LEU A 237 -15.82 1.69 17.98
C LEU A 237 -14.69 2.61 18.46
N LEU A 238 -13.82 3.06 17.54
CA LEU A 238 -12.78 4.06 17.85
C LEU A 238 -13.42 5.38 18.31
N GLN A 239 -14.47 5.83 17.63
CA GLN A 239 -15.23 7.02 18.06
C GLN A 239 -15.85 6.84 19.44
N ALA A 240 -16.47 5.69 19.71
CA ALA A 240 -17.03 5.38 21.03
C ALA A 240 -15.95 5.39 22.13
N GLN A 241 -14.79 4.78 21.88
CA GLN A 241 -13.67 4.80 22.82
C GLN A 241 -13.17 6.22 23.10
N ARG A 242 -12.97 7.03 22.05
CA ARG A 242 -12.54 8.44 22.17
C ARG A 242 -13.53 9.26 22.99
N ASP A 243 -14.83 9.06 22.77
CA ASP A 243 -15.85 9.72 23.57
C ASP A 243 -15.86 9.23 25.02
N PHE A 244 -15.68 7.92 25.25
CA PHE A 244 -15.63 7.31 26.58
C PHE A 244 -14.53 7.89 27.45
N PHE A 245 -13.26 7.86 27.01
CA PHE A 245 -12.14 8.26 27.87
C PHE A 245 -11.85 9.75 27.84
N GLY A 246 -12.38 10.48 26.84
CA GLY A 246 -11.92 11.84 26.55
C GLY A 246 -13.02 12.83 26.15
N ALA A 247 -14.30 12.45 26.22
CA ALA A 247 -15.43 13.28 25.82
C ALA A 247 -15.26 13.92 24.43
N HIS A 248 -14.64 13.18 23.50
CA HIS A 248 -14.30 13.66 22.17
C HIS A 248 -15.48 13.78 21.21
N THR A 249 -16.70 13.44 21.63
CA THR A 249 -17.93 13.47 20.85
C THR A 249 -17.91 12.55 19.62
N TYR A 250 -19.08 12.33 19.01
CA TYR A 250 -19.24 11.55 17.79
C TYR A 250 -20.50 11.97 17.01
N GLU A 251 -20.55 11.60 15.73
CA GLU A 251 -21.71 11.79 14.87
C GLU A 251 -22.53 10.48 14.74
N ARG A 252 -23.79 10.59 14.33
CA ARG A 252 -24.72 9.46 14.20
C ARG A 252 -25.15 9.25 12.75
N ILE A 253 -25.49 8.00 12.42
CA ILE A 253 -25.95 7.62 11.08
C ILE A 253 -27.45 7.85 10.87
N ASP A 254 -28.22 7.98 11.95
CA ASP A 254 -29.68 8.10 11.94
C ASP A 254 -30.17 9.54 12.12
N LYS A 255 -29.30 10.46 12.54
CA LYS A 255 -29.61 11.90 12.64
C LYS A 255 -28.37 12.77 12.57
N PRO A 256 -28.47 13.99 12.00
CA PRO A 256 -27.38 14.96 12.02
C PRO A 256 -27.13 15.48 13.45
N GLY A 257 -25.89 15.85 13.75
CA GLY A 257 -25.50 16.46 15.03
C GLY A 257 -24.22 15.88 15.61
N ILE A 258 -23.72 16.53 16.66
CA ILE A 258 -22.56 16.11 17.44
C ILE A 258 -23.06 15.66 18.82
N PHE A 259 -22.69 14.45 19.22
CA PHE A 259 -23.22 13.80 20.42
C PHE A 259 -22.09 13.44 21.37
N HIS A 260 -22.35 13.53 22.66
CA HIS A 260 -21.53 12.97 23.74
C HIS A 260 -22.41 12.01 24.53
N THR A 261 -21.86 10.86 24.93
CA THR A 261 -22.52 9.94 25.85
C THR A 261 -21.87 10.05 27.22
N ASP A 262 -22.68 10.15 28.28
CA ASP A 262 -22.17 9.87 29.62
C ASP A 262 -22.07 8.34 29.77
N TRP A 263 -20.83 7.84 29.71
CA TRP A 263 -20.57 6.40 29.71
C TRP A 263 -20.47 5.77 31.10
N ILE A 264 -20.31 6.58 32.14
CA ILE A 264 -20.01 6.13 33.52
C ILE A 264 -21.21 6.45 34.46
N GLY A 265 -22.16 7.28 34.03
CA GLY A 265 -23.44 7.54 34.72
C GLY A 265 -24.65 6.83 34.10
N ASP A 266 -25.65 6.51 34.93
CA ASP A 266 -26.92 5.85 34.57
C ASP A 266 -27.91 6.75 33.82
N GLN A 267 -27.52 7.44 32.73
CA GLN A 267 -28.48 8.12 31.84
C GLN A 267 -28.05 8.12 30.35
N PRO A 268 -28.99 7.92 29.41
CA PRO A 268 -28.70 7.91 27.98
C PRO A 268 -28.19 9.28 27.47
N ALA A 269 -27.34 9.22 26.44
CA ALA A 269 -26.68 10.37 25.79
C ALA A 269 -27.59 11.60 25.64
N GLN A 270 -27.26 12.68 26.36
CA GLN A 270 -27.96 13.96 26.27
C GLN A 270 -27.38 14.83 25.14
N GLU A 271 -28.26 15.54 24.44
CA GLU A 271 -27.90 16.52 23.40
C GLU A 271 -27.26 17.74 24.09
N ILE A 272 -25.98 18.01 23.84
CA ILE A 272 -25.31 19.19 24.43
C ILE A 272 -25.63 20.41 23.54
N SER A 273 -26.32 21.40 24.11
CA SER A 273 -26.66 22.67 23.47
C SER A 273 -25.42 23.53 23.15
N GLU A 274 -25.58 24.44 22.18
CA GLU A 274 -24.54 25.31 21.61
C GLU A 274 -23.55 25.95 22.62
N PRO A 275 -22.28 26.18 22.19
CA PRO A 275 -21.23 26.68 23.07
C PRO A 275 -21.58 28.07 23.64
N LYS A 276 -21.49 28.20 24.96
CA LYS A 276 -21.65 29.51 25.63
C LYS A 276 -20.58 30.50 25.13
N PRO A 277 -20.94 31.77 24.87
CA PRO A 277 -20.00 32.77 24.41
C PRO A 277 -18.93 33.03 25.47
N THR A 278 -17.68 33.13 25.02
CA THR A 278 -16.50 33.37 25.85
C THR A 278 -16.62 34.73 26.55
N SER A 279 -16.68 34.74 27.88
CA SER A 279 -16.61 35.97 28.66
C SER A 279 -15.22 36.57 28.51
N LYS A 280 -15.15 37.83 28.04
CA LYS A 280 -13.92 38.62 27.97
C LYS A 280 -13.27 38.64 29.36
N ARG A 281 -12.03 38.16 29.47
CA ARG A 281 -11.18 38.42 30.64
C ARG A 281 -10.96 39.92 30.73
N HIS A 282 -11.40 40.55 31.82
CA HIS A 282 -10.97 41.90 32.17
C HIS A 282 -9.48 41.87 32.51
N ALA A 283 -8.73 42.76 31.87
CA ALA A 283 -7.38 43.14 32.27
C ALA A 283 -7.47 44.30 33.27
N GLY A 284 -6.61 44.27 34.30
CA GLY A 284 -6.46 45.28 35.37
C GLY A 284 -6.59 44.62 36.75
N GLU A 285 -5.68 44.75 37.70
CA GLU A 285 -4.43 45.52 37.89
C GLU A 285 -3.44 44.65 38.69
#